data_AF-A0A4S9BJ72-F1
#
_entry.id   AF-A0A4S9BJ72-F1
#
_cell.length_a   1.000
_cell.length_b   1.000
_cell.length_c   1.000
_cell.angle_alpha   90.00
_cell.angle_beta   90.00
_cell.angle_gamma   90.00
#
_symmetry.space_group_name_H-M   'P 1'
#
loop_
_entity.id
_entity.type
_entity.pdbx_description
1 polymer ?
#
loop_
_entity_poly.entity_id
_entity_poly.type
_entity_poly.pdbx_seq_one_letter_code
_entity_poly.pdbx_strand_id
1 'polypeptide(L)'
;MADPPSRTKPRKARAGIYQSMHNSGYQNFDLSDEDFFDSDGNASLWPTAKTRISDAELLKLLSQAYNARSDLVKEWSGQIIVFEGGPPKGYALFRTVDLFVHGHPSGTYFRSVKGFVDHVHAIMTEKLDTCGCVVCVPR
;
A
#
# COMPACT_ATOMS: atom_id res chain seq x y z
N MET A 1 -32.95 22.52 -2.67
CA MET A 1 -32.33 21.20 -2.92
C MET A 1 -30.84 21.44 -2.89
N ALA A 2 -30.12 20.93 -1.89
CA ALA A 2 -28.68 21.15 -1.77
C ALA A 2 -27.96 20.20 -2.73
N ASP A 3 -27.04 20.73 -3.54
CA ASP A 3 -26.18 19.94 -4.42
C ASP A 3 -25.40 18.89 -3.62
N PRO A 4 -25.21 17.66 -4.16
CA PRO A 4 -24.32 16.69 -3.55
C PRO A 4 -22.87 17.24 -3.58
N PRO A 5 -22.08 17.01 -2.52
CA PRO A 5 -20.71 17.50 -2.48
C PRO A 5 -19.90 16.87 -3.63
N SER A 6 -19.36 17.76 -4.47
CA SER A 6 -18.55 17.43 -5.64
C SER A 6 -17.33 16.59 -5.24
N ARG A 7 -17.16 15.43 -5.89
CA ARG A 7 -16.05 14.46 -5.73
C ARG A 7 -14.71 14.98 -6.29
N THR A 8 -14.44 16.29 -6.24
CA THR A 8 -13.34 16.92 -6.99
C THR A 8 -12.41 17.78 -6.13
N LYS A 9 -12.18 17.42 -4.86
CA LYS A 9 -10.97 17.95 -4.20
C LYS A 9 -9.74 17.28 -4.84
N PRO A 10 -8.71 18.04 -5.25
CA PRO A 10 -7.44 17.47 -5.70
C PRO A 10 -6.92 16.50 -4.62
N ARG A 11 -6.49 15.29 -4.98
CA ARG A 11 -6.14 14.23 -4.01
C ARG A 11 -5.00 14.63 -3.05
N LYS A 12 -4.09 15.53 -3.48
CA LYS A 12 -3.13 16.23 -2.60
C LYS A 12 -3.78 17.02 -1.45
N ALA A 13 -4.96 17.61 -1.67
CA ALA A 13 -5.73 18.26 -0.61
C ALA A 13 -6.37 17.24 0.35
N ARG A 14 -6.66 16.01 -0.10
CA ARG A 14 -7.11 14.90 0.78
C ARG A 14 -5.96 14.36 1.64
N ALA A 15 -4.77 14.19 1.08
CA ALA A 15 -3.56 13.86 1.86
C ALA A 15 -3.24 14.95 2.90
N GLY A 16 -3.41 16.23 2.56
CA GLY A 16 -3.31 17.36 3.50
C GLY A 16 -4.38 17.34 4.60
N ILE A 17 -5.60 16.90 4.30
CA ILE A 17 -6.67 16.70 5.30
C ILE A 17 -6.30 15.52 6.24
N TYR A 18 -5.77 14.43 5.70
CA TYR A 18 -5.29 13.29 6.50
C TYR A 18 -4.13 13.69 7.43
N GLN A 19 -3.14 14.43 6.91
CA GLN A 19 -2.03 15.00 7.68
C GLN A 19 -2.51 15.95 8.79
N SER A 20 -3.57 16.73 8.57
CA SER A 20 -4.11 17.66 9.57
C SER A 20 -4.87 16.98 10.71
N MET A 21 -5.32 15.73 10.54
CA MET A 21 -6.13 15.02 11.54
C MET A 21 -5.31 14.24 12.57
N HIS A 22 -4.02 13.97 12.34
CA HIS A 22 -3.22 13.06 13.17
C HIS A 22 -1.94 13.73 13.68
N ASN A 23 -2.08 14.52 14.75
CA ASN A 23 -0.98 15.16 15.48
C ASN A 23 -0.41 14.21 16.56
N SER A 24 -0.03 12.98 16.17
CA SER A 24 0.34 11.90 17.11
C SER A 24 1.76 11.34 16.94
N GLY A 25 2.62 11.97 16.13
CA GLY A 25 3.98 11.50 15.86
C GLY A 25 4.07 10.28 14.93
N TYR A 26 2.91 9.76 14.50
CA TYR A 26 2.75 8.71 13.49
C TYR A 26 1.51 8.99 12.62
N GLN A 27 1.48 8.42 11.41
CA GLN A 27 0.36 8.47 10.47
C GLN A 27 -0.16 7.08 10.20
N ASN A 28 -1.48 6.92 10.31
CA ASN A 28 -2.15 5.68 9.96
C ASN A 28 -2.53 5.68 8.48
N PHE A 29 -2.66 4.51 7.86
CA PHE A 29 -3.17 4.39 6.50
C PHE A 29 -3.96 3.11 6.34
N ASP A 30 -5.17 3.25 5.80
CA ASP A 30 -5.93 2.14 5.24
C ASP A 30 -5.75 2.14 3.72
N LEU A 31 -4.92 1.22 3.22
CA LEU A 31 -4.63 1.12 1.79
C LEU A 31 -5.76 0.43 1.01
N SER A 32 -6.76 -0.12 1.70
CA SER A 32 -7.95 -0.67 1.08
C SER A 32 -9.05 0.36 0.84
N ASP A 33 -8.89 1.58 1.37
CA ASP A 33 -9.84 2.67 1.18
C ASP A 33 -9.80 3.21 -0.26
N GLU A 34 -10.76 2.76 -1.07
CA GLU A 34 -10.88 3.11 -2.49
C GLU A 34 -11.25 4.58 -2.73
N ASP A 35 -11.74 5.30 -1.71
CA ASP A 35 -11.95 6.74 -1.84
C ASP A 35 -10.60 7.49 -1.83
N PHE A 36 -9.53 6.88 -1.31
CA PHE A 36 -8.23 7.52 -1.14
C PHE A 36 -7.11 6.90 -1.98
N PHE A 37 -7.08 5.58 -2.15
CA PHE A 37 -6.00 4.88 -2.86
C PHE A 37 -6.52 4.10 -4.07
N ASP A 38 -5.85 4.30 -5.21
CA ASP A 38 -6.05 3.46 -6.39
C ASP A 38 -5.03 2.31 -6.36
N SER A 39 -5.49 1.12 -6.00
CA SER A 39 -4.68 -0.10 -6.06
C SER A 39 -4.81 -0.77 -7.42
N ASP A 40 -3.69 -1.20 -8.00
CA ASP A 40 -3.65 -2.01 -9.22
C ASP A 40 -3.79 -3.52 -8.95
N GLY A 41 -3.92 -3.93 -7.68
CA GLY A 41 -3.92 -5.33 -7.30
C GLY A 41 -5.09 -6.13 -7.88
N ASN A 42 -4.82 -7.39 -8.22
CA ASN A 42 -5.81 -8.30 -8.78
C ASN A 42 -5.88 -9.62 -7.98
N ALA A 43 -6.98 -9.80 -7.25
CA ALA A 43 -7.22 -10.99 -6.43
C ALA A 43 -7.38 -12.29 -7.23
N SER A 44 -7.71 -12.23 -8.53
CA SER A 44 -7.75 -13.43 -9.39
C SER A 44 -6.37 -14.05 -9.62
N LEU A 45 -5.29 -13.29 -9.35
CA LEU A 45 -3.91 -13.77 -9.42
C LEU A 45 -3.43 -14.39 -8.10
N TRP A 46 -4.32 -14.54 -7.12
CA TRP A 46 -3.99 -15.19 -5.87
C TRP A 46 -3.82 -16.70 -6.07
N PRO A 47 -2.81 -17.28 -5.41
CA PRO A 47 -2.59 -18.71 -5.46
C PRO A 47 -3.70 -19.46 -4.71
N THR A 48 -4.27 -20.49 -5.33
CA THR A 48 -5.36 -21.29 -4.74
C THR A 48 -4.87 -22.35 -3.75
N ALA A 49 -3.67 -22.88 -3.94
CA ALA A 49 -3.10 -23.99 -3.15
C ALA A 49 -2.18 -23.52 -2.00
N LYS A 50 -2.11 -22.22 -1.71
CA LYS A 50 -1.21 -21.66 -0.69
C LYS A 50 -2.00 -21.09 0.49
N THR A 51 -1.44 -21.15 1.68
CA THR A 51 -2.07 -20.61 2.88
C THR A 51 -2.01 -19.09 2.86
N ARG A 52 -3.17 -18.43 2.83
CA ARG A 52 -3.26 -16.98 3.02
C ARG A 52 -2.91 -16.62 4.47
N ILE A 53 -2.05 -15.63 4.64
CA ILE A 53 -1.75 -15.01 5.93
C ILE A 53 -2.74 -13.87 6.17
N SER A 54 -3.07 -13.61 7.44
CA SER A 54 -4.01 -12.57 7.80
C SER A 54 -3.53 -11.19 7.35
N ASP A 55 -4.49 -10.33 7.00
CA ASP A 55 -4.21 -8.96 6.60
C ASP A 55 -3.52 -8.19 7.73
N ALA A 56 -3.94 -8.37 8.99
CA ALA A 56 -3.30 -7.77 10.15
C ALA A 56 -1.78 -8.09 10.24
N GLU A 57 -1.38 -9.31 9.92
CA GLU A 57 0.05 -9.67 9.93
C GLU A 57 0.80 -9.06 8.75
N LEU A 58 0.18 -9.02 7.55
CA LEU A 58 0.75 -8.29 6.41
C LEU A 58 0.95 -6.80 6.74
N LEU A 59 -0.06 -6.14 7.30
CA LEU A 59 -0.01 -4.72 7.62
C LEU A 59 1.04 -4.38 8.68
N LYS A 60 1.18 -5.25 9.70
CA LYS A 60 2.27 -5.16 10.69
C LYS A 60 3.65 -5.25 10.04
N LEU A 61 3.87 -6.29 9.22
CA LEU A 61 5.14 -6.47 8.51
C LEU A 61 5.42 -5.33 7.53
N LEU A 62 4.38 -4.82 6.87
CA LEU A 62 4.48 -3.73 5.92
C LEU A 62 4.86 -2.42 6.62
N SER A 63 4.26 -2.13 7.78
CA SER A 63 4.61 -0.97 8.60
C SER A 63 6.08 -1.02 9.01
N GLN A 64 6.55 -2.18 9.48
CA GLN A 64 7.96 -2.36 9.84
C GLN A 64 8.88 -2.17 8.64
N ALA A 65 8.57 -2.80 7.51
CA ALA A 65 9.39 -2.73 6.30
C ALA A 65 9.44 -1.33 5.69
N TYR A 66 8.32 -0.62 5.67
CA TYR A 66 8.23 0.75 5.15
C TYR A 66 9.02 1.72 6.04
N ASN A 67 8.85 1.66 7.37
CA ASN A 67 9.60 2.54 8.27
C ASN A 67 11.12 2.28 8.29
N ALA A 68 11.57 1.09 7.87
CA ALA A 68 12.99 0.83 7.65
C ALA A 68 13.56 1.56 6.43
N ARG A 69 12.71 2.07 5.52
CA ARG A 69 13.08 2.89 4.36
C ARG A 69 13.03 4.38 4.70
N SER A 70 14.08 4.85 5.37
CA SER A 70 14.18 6.25 5.82
C SER A 70 14.09 7.28 4.68
N ASP A 71 14.46 6.89 3.46
CA ASP A 71 14.28 7.68 2.24
C ASP A 71 12.80 7.91 1.93
N LEU A 72 11.98 6.85 1.90
CA LEU A 72 10.55 6.93 1.59
C LEU A 72 9.75 7.59 2.71
N VAL A 73 10.11 7.32 3.96
CA VAL A 73 9.50 7.98 5.12
C VAL A 73 9.72 9.50 5.04
N LYS A 74 10.94 9.94 4.74
CA LYS A 74 11.28 11.37 4.59
C LYS A 74 10.58 12.01 3.39
N GLU A 75 10.49 11.33 2.25
CA GLU A 75 9.76 11.84 1.07
C GLU A 75 8.28 12.07 1.38
N TRP A 76 7.66 11.18 2.16
CA TRP A 76 6.25 11.30 2.50
C TRP A 76 5.95 12.41 3.53
N SER A 77 6.54 12.31 4.73
CA SER A 77 6.26 13.25 5.82
C SER A 77 7.30 13.30 6.93
N GLY A 78 8.24 12.35 6.95
CA GLY A 78 9.21 12.17 8.04
C GLY A 78 8.64 11.53 9.31
N GLN A 79 7.34 11.22 9.36
CA GLN A 79 6.69 10.60 10.51
C GLN A 79 6.64 9.07 10.37
N ILE A 80 6.51 8.37 11.50
CA ILE A 80 6.31 6.92 11.50
C ILE A 80 5.00 6.61 10.78
N ILE A 81 5.03 5.61 9.90
CA ILE A 81 3.85 5.15 9.15
C ILE A 81 3.32 3.85 9.75
N VAL A 82 2.01 3.78 9.99
CA VAL A 82 1.32 2.58 10.46
C VAL A 82 0.25 2.23 9.44
N PHE A 83 0.31 1.03 8.88
CA PHE A 83 -0.77 0.53 8.03
C PHE A 83 -1.77 -0.24 8.88
N GLU A 84 -3.04 0.10 8.73
CA GLU A 84 -4.17 -0.49 9.44
C GLU A 84 -5.38 -0.66 8.50
N GLY A 85 -6.49 -1.22 8.96
CA GLY A 85 -7.63 -1.53 8.08
C GLY A 85 -7.29 -2.69 7.15
N GLY A 86 -7.05 -2.42 5.87
CA GLY A 86 -6.74 -3.42 4.85
C GLY A 86 -5.50 -3.11 4.00
N PRO A 87 -4.91 -4.15 3.36
CA PRO A 87 -3.81 -3.96 2.40
C PRO A 87 -4.34 -3.32 1.12
N PRO A 88 -3.45 -2.86 0.20
CA PRO A 88 -3.88 -2.43 -1.12
C PRO A 88 -4.81 -3.46 -1.76
N LYS A 89 -5.96 -3.01 -2.25
CA LYS A 89 -6.99 -3.91 -2.77
C LYS A 89 -6.40 -4.86 -3.81
N GLY A 90 -6.73 -6.15 -3.69
CA GLY A 90 -6.24 -7.19 -4.59
C GLY A 90 -4.84 -7.72 -4.29
N TYR A 91 -4.16 -7.21 -3.25
CA TYR A 91 -2.92 -7.79 -2.72
C TYR A 91 -3.16 -8.58 -1.45
N ALA A 92 -2.44 -9.69 -1.28
CA ALA A 92 -2.45 -10.47 -0.05
C ALA A 92 -1.13 -11.23 0.15
N LEU A 93 -0.83 -11.53 1.41
CA LEU A 93 0.34 -12.29 1.83
C LEU A 93 0.00 -13.78 1.87
N PHE A 94 0.86 -14.61 1.29
CA PHE A 94 0.70 -16.06 1.30
C PHE A 94 1.97 -16.74 1.79
N ARG A 95 1.80 -17.84 2.53
CA ARG A 95 2.88 -18.71 2.98
C ARG A 95 3.12 -19.84 1.98
N THR A 96 4.37 -19.97 1.59
CA THR A 96 4.95 -21.11 0.88
C THR A 96 6.01 -21.76 1.77
N VAL A 97 7.25 -21.88 1.28
CA VAL A 97 8.45 -21.99 2.12
C VAL A 97 8.73 -20.64 2.79
N ASP A 98 8.59 -19.55 2.02
CA ASP A 98 8.70 -18.15 2.49
C ASP A 98 7.37 -17.41 2.38
N LEU A 99 7.36 -16.15 2.82
CA LEU A 99 6.21 -15.24 2.78
C LEU A 99 6.26 -14.35 1.52
N PHE A 100 5.29 -14.53 0.62
CA PHE A 100 5.21 -13.80 -0.65
C PHE A 100 3.94 -12.96 -0.76
N VAL A 101 4.06 -11.75 -1.31
CA VAL A 101 2.90 -10.89 -1.59
C VAL A 101 2.46 -11.14 -3.03
N HIS A 102 1.22 -11.59 -3.20
CA HIS A 102 0.58 -11.85 -4.49
C HIS A 102 -0.45 -10.77 -4.81
N GLY A 103 -0.75 -10.60 -6.10
CA GLY A 103 -1.76 -9.64 -6.59
C GLY A 103 -1.27 -8.70 -7.70
N HIS A 104 0.03 -8.65 -7.99
CA HIS A 104 0.57 -7.70 -8.96
C HIS A 104 0.05 -7.97 -10.40
N PRO A 105 -0.37 -6.95 -11.17
CA PRO A 105 -0.93 -7.10 -12.52
C PRO A 105 -0.11 -7.95 -13.49
N SER A 106 1.22 -7.97 -13.33
CA SER A 106 2.14 -8.78 -14.16
C SER A 106 1.91 -10.30 -14.05
N GLY A 107 1.14 -10.78 -13.07
CA GLY A 107 1.03 -12.21 -12.74
C GLY A 107 2.16 -12.75 -11.87
N THR A 108 3.23 -11.98 -11.66
CA THR A 108 4.32 -12.32 -10.73
C THR A 108 4.01 -11.88 -9.28
N TYR A 109 4.94 -12.16 -8.36
CA TYR A 109 4.75 -11.91 -6.93
C TYR A 109 6.03 -11.34 -6.30
N PHE A 110 5.85 -10.59 -5.20
CA PHE A 110 6.97 -10.09 -4.41
C PHE A 110 7.47 -11.19 -3.50
N ARG A 111 8.78 -11.46 -3.53
CA ARG A 111 9.42 -12.51 -2.71
C ARG A 111 9.57 -12.15 -1.23
N SER A 112 9.17 -10.96 -0.84
CA SER A 112 9.12 -10.51 0.56
C SER A 112 8.25 -9.25 0.68
N VAL A 113 7.78 -8.95 1.90
CA VAL A 113 7.10 -7.68 2.19
C VAL A 113 8.04 -6.49 1.96
N LYS A 114 9.34 -6.63 2.23
CA LYS A 114 10.35 -5.59 1.94
C LYS A 114 10.40 -5.22 0.46
N GLY A 115 10.33 -6.21 -0.44
CA GLY A 115 10.31 -5.95 -1.89
C GLY A 115 9.02 -5.29 -2.38
N PHE A 116 7.94 -5.37 -1.60
CA PHE A 116 6.64 -4.77 -1.91
C PHE A 116 6.58 -3.27 -1.55
N VAL A 117 7.46 -2.79 -0.66
CA VAL A 117 7.41 -1.41 -0.12
C VAL A 117 7.45 -0.34 -1.20
N ASP A 118 8.32 -0.47 -2.22
CA ASP A 118 8.41 0.52 -3.30
C ASP A 118 7.11 0.61 -4.12
N HIS A 119 6.41 -0.52 -4.26
CA HIS A 119 5.11 -0.57 -4.94
C HIS A 119 4.03 0.11 -4.08
N VAL A 120 4.02 -0.17 -2.78
CA VAL A 120 3.11 0.52 -1.84
C VAL A 120 3.35 2.02 -1.83
N HIS A 121 4.61 2.46 -1.86
CA HIS A 121 4.91 3.89 -1.95
C HIS A 121 4.39 4.51 -3.25
N ALA A 122 4.50 3.80 -4.38
CA ALA A 122 3.92 4.24 -5.65
C ALA A 122 2.38 4.33 -5.58
N ILE A 123 1.71 3.42 -4.88
CA ILE A 123 0.26 3.50 -4.62
C ILE A 123 -0.05 4.74 -3.77
N MET A 124 0.66 4.93 -2.66
CA MET A 124 0.45 6.06 -1.75
C MET A 124 0.67 7.41 -2.43
N THR A 125 1.60 7.49 -3.39
CA THR A 125 1.96 8.71 -4.11
C THR A 125 1.29 8.85 -5.48
N GLU A 126 0.42 7.91 -5.85
CA GLU A 126 -0.28 7.86 -7.14
C GLU A 126 0.67 7.82 -8.36
N LYS A 127 1.84 7.16 -8.22
CA LYS A 127 2.90 7.05 -9.24
C LYS A 127 3.08 5.62 -9.75
N LEU A 128 1.99 4.86 -9.86
CA LEU A 128 2.03 3.46 -10.34
C LEU A 128 2.54 3.33 -11.78
N ASP A 129 2.27 4.33 -12.62
CA ASP A 129 2.73 4.43 -14.01
C ASP A 129 4.26 4.47 -14.18
N THR A 130 4.95 4.97 -13.15
CA THR A 130 6.40 5.15 -13.09
C THR A 130 7.02 4.30 -11.98
N CYS A 131 6.30 3.29 -11.48
CA CYS A 131 6.75 2.46 -10.38
C CYS A 131 8.03 1.71 -10.73
N GLY A 132 9.08 1.94 -9.93
CA GLY A 132 10.39 1.30 -10.08
C GLY A 132 10.58 0.05 -9.21
N CYS A 133 9.51 -0.55 -8.69
CA CYS A 133 9.63 -1.71 -7.81
C CYS A 133 10.23 -2.92 -8.55
N VAL A 134 10.77 -3.88 -7.80
CA VAL A 134 11.45 -5.07 -8.34
C VAL A 134 10.57 -5.92 -9.27
N VAL A 135 9.25 -5.77 -9.18
CA VAL A 135 8.30 -6.49 -10.04
C VAL A 135 7.93 -5.68 -11.30
N CYS A 136 7.70 -4.37 -11.19
CA CYS A 136 7.43 -3.50 -12.35
C CYS A 136 8.64 -3.40 -13.28
N VAL A 137 9.85 -3.36 -12.71
CA VAL A 137 11.12 -3.29 -13.45
C VAL A 137 12.03 -4.42 -12.97
N PRO A 138 11.88 -5.64 -13.49
CA PRO A 138 12.77 -6.76 -13.17
C PRO A 138 14.20 -6.39 -13.60
N ARG A 139 15.14 -6.40 -12.65
CA ARG A 139 16.57 -6.16 -12.89
C ARG A 139 17.35 -7.45 -12.87
#